data_AF-A0A972NXZ4-F1
#
_entry.id   AF-A0A972NXZ4-F1
#
_cell.length_a   1.000
_cell.length_b   1.000
_cell.length_c   1.000
_cell.angle_alpha   90.00
_cell.angle_beta   90.00
_cell.angle_gamma   90.00
#
_symmetry.space_group_name_H-M   'P 1'
#
loop_
_entity.id
_entity.type
_entity.pdbx_description
1 polymer ?
#
loop_
_entity_poly.entity_id
_entity_poly.type
_entity_poly.pdbx_seq_one_letter_code
_entity_poly.pdbx_strand_id
1 'polypeptide(L)'
;MLKTVMETVCDHKIAALESMIVNHAGDAGLVAACRTRIAKERGGIAVRRDAACQRTARHHVEGVLEALGRTPDSAPAPYLAGCAFALGDVLWGVNLVRLAYLGLTSMWDDPLPPSRRIDAMASCVETAPG
;
A
#
# COMPACT_ATOMS: atom_id res chain seq x y z
N MET A 1 11.43 12.24 19.77
CA MET A 1 11.26 13.30 18.76
C MET A 1 10.42 12.82 17.57
N LEU A 2 10.81 11.75 16.85
CA LEU A 2 10.09 11.29 15.64
C LEU A 2 8.61 10.89 15.87
N LYS A 3 8.28 10.23 16.99
CA LYS A 3 6.91 9.80 17.32
C LYS A 3 5.92 10.97 17.38
N THR A 4 6.27 12.02 18.11
CA THR A 4 5.47 13.24 18.25
C THR A 4 5.29 13.99 16.93
N VAL A 5 6.31 13.96 16.07
CA VAL A 5 6.23 14.51 14.71
C VAL A 5 5.25 13.70 13.85
N MET A 6 5.27 12.36 13.95
CA MET A 6 4.34 11.50 13.22
C MET A 6 2.89 11.64 13.68
N GLU A 7 2.65 11.97 14.94
CA GLU A 7 1.31 12.23 15.48
C GLU A 7 0.65 13.48 14.88
N THR A 8 1.45 14.45 14.45
CA THR A 8 0.98 15.75 13.96
C THR A 8 1.23 15.96 12.47
N VAL A 9 1.76 14.96 11.75
CA VAL A 9 2.17 15.12 10.34
C VAL A 9 1.01 15.49 9.43
N CYS A 10 -0.19 14.94 9.66
CA CYS A 10 -1.37 15.28 8.88
C CYS A 10 -1.81 16.72 9.15
N ASP A 11 -1.73 17.18 10.40
CA ASP A 11 -2.09 18.55 10.78
C ASP A 11 -1.16 19.57 10.10
N HIS A 12 0.15 19.30 10.08
CA HIS A 12 1.12 20.13 9.38
C HIS A 12 0.87 20.18 7.87
N LYS A 13 0.53 19.05 7.24
CA LYS A 13 0.17 19.00 5.82
C LYS A 13 -1.09 19.80 5.52
N ILE A 14 -2.11 19.70 6.39
CA ILE A 14 -3.36 20.46 6.24
C ILE A 14 -3.07 21.96 6.35
N ALA A 15 -2.32 22.39 7.37
CA ALA A 15 -1.95 23.79 7.55
C ALA A 15 -1.16 24.35 6.34
N ALA A 16 -0.24 23.55 5.79
CA ALA A 16 0.50 23.94 4.58
C ALA A 16 -0.42 24.09 3.36
N LEU A 17 -1.39 23.18 3.17
CA LEU A 17 -2.35 23.25 2.08
C LEU A 17 -3.33 24.42 2.24
N GLU A 18 -3.75 24.73 3.46
CA GLU A 18 -4.58 25.90 3.75
C GLU A 18 -3.83 27.20 3.45
N SER A 19 -2.54 27.28 3.81
CA SER A 19 -1.66 28.40 3.44
C SER A 19 -1.51 28.54 1.92
N MET A 20 -1.31 27.43 1.19
CA MET A 20 -1.26 27.45 -0.28
C MET A 20 -2.56 27.98 -0.90
N ILE A 21 -3.73 27.63 -0.37
CA ILE A 21 -5.01 28.14 -0.86
C ILE A 21 -5.08 29.66 -0.71
N VAL A 22 -4.67 30.20 0.46
CA VAL A 22 -4.68 31.64 0.71
C VAL A 22 -3.74 32.38 -0.24
N ASN A 23 -2.52 31.87 -0.43
CA ASN A 23 -1.50 32.52 -1.25
C ASN A 23 -1.76 32.45 -2.76
N HIS A 24 -2.62 31.52 -3.20
CA HIS A 24 -2.92 31.28 -4.61
C HIS A 24 -4.42 31.30 -4.92
N ALA A 25 -5.19 32.16 -4.24
CA ALA A 25 -6.64 32.22 -4.36
C ALA A 25 -7.17 32.50 -5.78
N GLY A 26 -6.34 33.09 -6.65
CA GLY A 26 -6.65 33.32 -8.07
C GLY A 26 -6.54 32.08 -8.96
N ASP A 27 -5.90 31.00 -8.50
CA ASP A 27 -5.77 29.75 -9.24
C ASP A 27 -6.80 28.72 -8.76
N ALA A 28 -7.93 28.67 -9.47
CA ALA A 28 -9.02 27.76 -9.15
C ALA A 28 -8.62 26.27 -9.21
N GLY A 29 -7.70 25.90 -10.12
CA GLY A 29 -7.23 24.53 -10.28
C GLY A 29 -6.38 24.08 -9.09
N LEU A 30 -5.44 24.92 -8.68
CA LEU A 30 -4.61 24.66 -7.51
C LEU A 30 -5.45 24.61 -6.23
N VAL A 31 -6.39 25.54 -6.04
CA VAL A 31 -7.29 25.54 -4.89
C VAL A 31 -8.13 24.25 -4.82
N ALA A 32 -8.67 23.79 -5.94
CA ALA A 32 -9.42 22.54 -6.00
C ALA A 32 -8.54 21.32 -5.63
N ALA A 33 -7.32 21.24 -6.20
CA ALA A 33 -6.38 20.18 -5.88
C ALA A 33 -5.99 20.17 -4.40
N CYS A 34 -5.71 21.34 -3.81
CA CYS A 34 -5.43 21.50 -2.39
C CYS A 34 -6.60 21.02 -1.52
N ARG A 35 -7.85 21.37 -1.86
CA ARG A 35 -9.05 20.92 -1.13
C ARG A 35 -9.23 19.41 -1.18
N THR A 36 -9.04 18.79 -2.34
CA THR A 36 -9.05 17.32 -2.47
C THR A 36 -7.99 16.68 -1.59
N ARG A 37 -6.79 17.28 -1.52
CA ARG A 37 -5.70 16.78 -0.69
C ARG A 37 -5.98 16.95 0.81
N ILE A 38 -6.57 18.07 1.23
CA ILE A 38 -7.05 18.28 2.60
C ILE A 38 -8.08 17.21 2.98
N ALA A 39 -9.04 16.92 2.11
CA ALA A 39 -10.03 15.87 2.36
C ALA A 39 -9.36 14.49 2.55
N LYS A 40 -8.35 14.17 1.75
CA LYS A 40 -7.54 12.95 1.91
C LYS A 40 -6.82 12.89 3.25
N GLU A 41 -6.12 13.96 3.65
CA GLU A 41 -5.38 13.98 4.93
C GLU A 41 -6.34 13.88 6.13
N ARG A 42 -7.48 14.57 6.09
CA ARG A 42 -8.54 14.45 7.12
C ARG A 42 -9.12 13.03 7.19
N GLY A 43 -9.37 12.40 6.04
CA GLY A 43 -9.75 10.99 5.97
C GLY A 43 -8.70 10.08 6.63
N GLY A 44 -7.42 10.34 6.36
CA GLY A 44 -6.30 9.65 7.01
C GLY A 44 -6.27 9.79 8.53
N ILE A 45 -6.59 10.98 9.06
CA ILE A 45 -6.73 11.20 10.51
C ILE A 45 -7.89 10.37 11.07
N ALA A 46 -9.05 10.36 10.40
CA ALA A 46 -10.25 9.66 10.86
C ALA A 46 -10.07 8.13 10.93
N VAL A 47 -9.26 7.57 10.02
CA VAL A 47 -8.97 6.12 9.99
C VAL A 47 -7.66 5.76 10.69
N ARG A 48 -7.00 6.72 11.35
CA ARG A 48 -5.74 6.50 12.05
C ARG A 48 -5.94 5.49 13.17
N ARG A 49 -5.15 4.42 13.13
CA ARG A 49 -5.11 3.40 14.18
C ARG A 49 -3.89 3.59 15.06
N ASP A 50 -4.03 3.27 16.34
CA ASP A 50 -2.92 3.29 17.28
C ASP A 50 -1.86 2.23 16.93
N ALA A 51 -0.69 2.35 17.56
CA ALA A 51 0.44 1.49 17.29
C ALA A 51 0.18 0.01 17.66
N ALA A 52 -0.68 -0.28 18.64
CA ALA A 52 -1.02 -1.66 18.99
C ALA A 52 -1.88 -2.30 17.90
N CYS A 53 -2.91 -1.59 17.43
CA CYS A 53 -3.72 -2.03 16.30
C CYS A 53 -2.89 -2.26 15.03
N GLN A 54 -1.95 -1.35 14.73
CA GLN A 54 -1.04 -1.52 13.59
C GLN A 54 -0.14 -2.75 13.74
N ARG A 55 0.39 -3.02 14.94
CA ARG A 55 1.18 -4.24 15.20
C ARG A 55 0.35 -5.51 15.02
N THR A 56 -0.86 -5.54 15.58
CA THR A 56 -1.77 -6.68 15.42
C THR A 56 -2.09 -6.92 13.95
N ALA A 57 -2.35 -5.87 13.16
CA ALA A 57 -2.60 -6.00 11.73
C ALA A 57 -1.38 -6.55 10.98
N ARG A 58 -0.16 -6.09 11.29
CA ARG A 58 1.07 -6.62 10.69
C ARG A 58 1.28 -8.10 11.03
N HIS A 59 1.10 -8.46 12.29
CA HIS A 59 1.24 -9.85 12.72
C HIS A 59 0.21 -10.78 12.05
N HIS A 60 -1.02 -10.29 11.84
CA HIS A 60 -2.01 -11.03 11.08
C HIS A 60 -1.58 -11.25 9.62
N VAL A 61 -1.04 -10.21 8.97
CA VAL A 61 -0.55 -10.30 7.59
C VAL A 61 0.68 -11.23 7.48
N GLU A 62 1.60 -11.23 8.45
CA GLU A 62 2.70 -12.22 8.54
C GLU A 62 2.13 -13.65 8.49
N GLY A 63 1.15 -13.95 9.34
CA GLY A 63 0.51 -15.27 9.37
C GLY A 63 -0.15 -15.66 8.05
N VAL A 64 -0.77 -14.71 7.34
CA VAL A 64 -1.34 -14.95 6.00
C VAL A 64 -0.25 -15.25 4.98
N LEU A 65 0.85 -14.49 4.99
CA LEU A 65 1.98 -14.70 4.09
C LEU A 65 2.66 -16.05 4.31
N GLU A 66 2.86 -16.45 5.56
CA GLU A 66 3.37 -17.77 5.90
C GLU A 66 2.45 -18.90 5.44
N ALA A 67 1.14 -18.75 5.66
CA ALA A 67 0.16 -19.76 5.23
C ALA A 67 0.15 -19.91 3.70
N LEU A 68 0.29 -18.82 2.96
CA LEU A 68 0.43 -18.83 1.51
C LEU A 68 1.75 -19.46 1.04
N GLY A 69 2.84 -19.26 1.79
CA GLY A 69 4.14 -19.89 1.53
C GLY A 69 4.13 -21.40 1.75
N ARG A 70 3.27 -21.91 2.64
CA ARG A 70 3.12 -23.34 2.98
C ARG A 70 2.27 -24.13 1.98
N THR A 71 2.34 -23.81 0.68
CA THR A 71 1.69 -24.64 -0.34
C THR A 71 2.40 -25.99 -0.44
N PRO A 72 1.68 -27.13 -0.32
CA PRO A 72 2.30 -28.46 -0.26
C PRO A 72 2.98 -28.83 -1.58
N ASP A 73 3.97 -29.74 -1.50
CA ASP A 73 4.96 -30.19 -2.51
C ASP A 73 4.44 -30.63 -3.91
N SER A 74 3.18 -30.40 -4.25
CA SER A 74 2.72 -30.44 -5.64
C SER A 74 3.21 -29.20 -6.37
N ALA A 75 3.86 -29.41 -7.52
CA ALA A 75 4.54 -28.42 -8.38
C ALA A 75 4.06 -26.95 -8.21
N PRO A 76 4.97 -25.98 -8.10
CA PRO A 76 4.62 -24.59 -7.83
C PRO A 76 3.66 -24.06 -8.90
N ALA A 77 2.40 -23.87 -8.50
CA ALA A 77 1.40 -23.26 -9.37
C ALA A 77 1.77 -21.78 -9.60
N PRO A 78 1.81 -21.32 -10.86
CA PRO A 78 2.19 -19.93 -11.17
C PRO A 78 1.20 -18.91 -10.59
N TYR A 79 -0.07 -19.30 -10.42
CA TYR A 79 -1.14 -18.44 -9.93
C TYR A 79 -1.80 -19.01 -8.66
N LEU A 80 -2.52 -18.16 -7.93
CA LEU A 80 -3.15 -18.53 -6.66
C LEU A 80 -4.16 -19.69 -6.78
N ALA A 81 -4.87 -19.77 -7.90
CA ALA A 81 -5.87 -20.80 -8.17
C ALA A 81 -5.35 -21.94 -9.06
N GLY A 82 -4.03 -22.04 -9.29
CA GLY A 82 -3.44 -23.06 -10.15
C GLY A 82 -2.78 -22.50 -11.40
N CYS A 83 -3.16 -23.02 -12.58
CA CYS A 83 -2.47 -22.75 -13.84
C CYS A 83 -3.01 -21.55 -14.64
N ALA A 84 -4.09 -20.90 -14.21
CA ALA A 84 -4.68 -19.76 -14.90
C ALA A 84 -4.69 -18.51 -14.01
N PHE A 85 -4.35 -17.36 -14.61
CA PHE A 85 -4.43 -16.05 -13.97
C PHE A 85 -5.88 -15.66 -13.72
N ALA A 86 -6.18 -15.16 -12.53
CA ALA A 86 -7.53 -14.76 -12.14
C ALA A 86 -7.54 -13.41 -11.41
N LEU A 87 -8.74 -12.88 -11.16
CA LEU A 87 -8.95 -11.66 -10.37
C LEU A 87 -8.28 -11.73 -8.99
N GLY A 88 -8.18 -12.94 -8.41
CA GLY A 88 -7.46 -13.18 -7.17
C GLY A 88 -5.98 -12.79 -7.26
N ASP A 89 -5.31 -13.09 -8.36
CA ASP A 89 -3.90 -12.74 -8.59
C ASP A 89 -3.71 -11.22 -8.74
N VAL A 90 -4.64 -10.53 -9.42
CA VAL A 90 -4.63 -9.06 -9.52
C VAL A 90 -4.75 -8.40 -8.15
N LEU A 91 -5.78 -8.80 -7.39
CA LEU A 91 -6.02 -8.29 -6.03
C LEU A 91 -4.79 -8.54 -5.15
N TRP A 92 -4.22 -9.72 -5.25
CA TRP A 92 -3.06 -10.10 -4.47
C TRP A 92 -1.82 -9.29 -4.84
N GLY A 93 -1.48 -9.18 -6.13
CA GLY A 93 -0.33 -8.42 -6.60
C GLY A 93 -0.39 -6.95 -6.23
N VAL A 94 -1.54 -6.32 -6.41
CA VAL A 94 -1.73 -4.91 -6.01
C VAL A 94 -1.51 -4.73 -4.51
N ASN A 95 -2.00 -5.65 -3.68
CA ASN A 95 -1.82 -5.54 -2.23
C ASN A 95 -0.37 -5.79 -1.80
N LEU A 96 0.35 -6.70 -2.45
CA LEU A 96 1.78 -6.90 -2.20
C LEU A 96 2.62 -5.68 -2.54
N VAL A 97 2.38 -5.07 -3.71
CA VAL A 97 3.05 -3.82 -4.09
C VAL A 97 2.75 -2.71 -3.09
N ARG A 98 1.50 -2.62 -2.59
CA ARG A 98 1.15 -1.65 -1.54
C ARG A 98 1.89 -1.90 -0.24
N LEU A 99 2.03 -3.16 0.19
CA LEU A 99 2.84 -3.50 1.37
C LEU A 99 4.30 -3.08 1.15
N ALA A 100 4.86 -3.31 -0.04
CA ALA A 100 6.21 -2.87 -0.37
C ALA A 100 6.37 -1.34 -0.31
N TYR A 101 5.41 -0.59 -0.89
CA TYR A 101 5.39 0.88 -0.83
C TYR A 101 5.31 1.41 0.61
N LEU A 102 4.68 0.67 1.51
CA LEU A 102 4.60 0.99 2.95
C LEU A 102 5.88 0.61 3.72
N GLY A 103 6.93 0.11 3.05
CA GLY A 103 8.18 -0.32 3.66
C GLY A 103 8.06 -1.64 4.44
N LEU A 104 7.08 -2.48 4.08
CA LEU A 104 6.79 -3.74 4.76
C LEU A 104 7.34 -4.97 4.02
N THR A 105 8.29 -4.77 3.11
CA THR A 105 8.94 -5.87 2.39
C THR A 105 9.66 -6.85 3.30
N SER A 106 10.16 -6.42 4.45
CA SER A 106 10.81 -7.27 5.45
C SER A 106 9.87 -8.30 6.10
N MET A 107 8.57 -8.26 5.80
CA MET A 107 7.62 -9.30 6.24
C MET A 107 7.75 -10.59 5.42
N TRP A 108 8.57 -10.59 4.37
CA TRP A 108 8.94 -11.77 3.61
C TRP A 108 10.44 -11.75 3.30
N ASP A 109 11.21 -12.54 4.05
CA ASP A 109 12.63 -12.76 3.80
C ASP A 109 12.79 -13.93 2.80
N ASP A 110 13.57 -13.72 1.74
CA ASP A 110 13.77 -14.62 0.59
C ASP A 110 12.54 -14.75 -0.33
N PRO A 111 12.69 -15.19 -1.61
CA PRO A 111 11.60 -15.07 -2.54
C PRO A 111 10.53 -16.14 -2.26
N LEU A 112 9.63 -15.82 -1.32
CA LEU A 112 8.35 -16.49 -1.15
C LEU A 112 7.71 -16.63 -2.54
N PRO A 113 6.98 -17.71 -2.85
CA PRO A 113 6.20 -17.81 -4.09
C PRO A 113 5.43 -16.52 -4.44
N PRO A 114 4.85 -15.78 -3.47
CA PRO A 114 4.39 -14.39 -3.62
C PRO A 114 5.34 -13.40 -4.31
N SER A 115 6.61 -13.32 -3.93
CA SER A 115 7.59 -12.39 -4.51
C SER A 115 7.99 -12.75 -5.95
N ARG A 116 8.17 -14.04 -6.27
CA ARG A 116 8.31 -14.50 -7.67
C ARG A 116 7.08 -14.13 -8.49
N ARG A 117 5.90 -14.12 -7.86
CA ARG A 117 4.65 -13.67 -8.50
C ARG A 117 4.62 -12.15 -8.68
N ILE A 118 5.18 -11.35 -7.76
CA ILE A 118 5.36 -9.89 -7.93
C ILE A 118 6.24 -9.62 -9.15
N ASP A 119 7.40 -10.26 -9.25
CA ASP A 119 8.33 -10.08 -10.37
C ASP A 119 7.70 -10.53 -11.71
N ALA A 120 6.96 -11.63 -11.69
CA ALA A 120 6.18 -12.10 -12.85
C ALA A 120 5.05 -11.12 -13.24
N MET A 121 4.39 -10.48 -12.28
CA MET A 121 3.36 -9.48 -12.57
C MET A 121 3.95 -8.15 -13.05
N ALA A 122 5.07 -7.71 -12.48
CA ALA A 122 5.77 -6.51 -12.90
C ALA A 122 6.26 -6.63 -14.36
N SER A 123 6.81 -7.79 -14.74
CA SER A 123 7.21 -8.06 -16.12
C SER A 123 6.04 -8.19 -17.10
N CYS A 124 4.90 -8.76 -16.69
CA CYS A 124 3.69 -8.78 -17.52
C CYS A 124 3.16 -7.37 -17.85
N VAL A 125 3.24 -6.42 -16.92
CA VAL A 125 2.80 -5.02 -17.13
C VAL A 125 3.70 -4.31 -18.16
N GLU A 126 4.99 -4.61 -18.20
CA GLU A 126 5.92 -4.03 -19.18
C GLU A 126 5.75 -4.61 -20.60
N THR A 127 5.15 -5.79 -20.72
CA THR A 127 4.94 -6.49 -22.01
C THR A 127 3.52 -6.36 -22.57
N ALA A 128 2.60 -5.69 -21.88
CA ALA A 128 1.25 -5.46 -22.39
C ALA A 128 1.30 -4.42 -23.53
N PRO A 129 0.77 -4.73 -24.74
CA PRO A 129 0.68 -3.73 -25.80
C PRO A 129 -0.31 -2.64 -25.35
N GLY A 130 0.14 -1.39 -25.43
CA GLY A 130 -0.65 -0.20 -25.09
C GLY A 130 -1.80 0.08 -26.04
#